data_AF-A0A355WJ05-F1
#
_entry.id   AF-A0A355WJ05-F1
#
_cell.length_a   1.000
_cell.length_b   1.000
_cell.length_c   1.000
_cell.angle_alpha   90.00
_cell.angle_beta   90.00
_cell.angle_gamma   90.00
#
_symmetry.space_group_name_H-M   'P 1'
#
loop_
_entity.id
_entity.type
_entity.pdbx_description
1 polymer ?
#
loop_
_entity_poly.entity_id
_entity_poly.type
_entity_poly.pdbx_seq_one_letter_code
_entity_poly.pdbx_strand_id
1 'polypeptide(L)'
;MSHAEDNAGTRRDFLYVATAATGAVATGAAVWPLVNQMNPSADILALSSVEVDISGVEVGTQITVKWRGKPVFIRRRTPAEIDAARSVALVDLVDTAAENANIADSADASDKNRTLDEAGEWLVMS
;
A
#
# COMPACT_ATOMS: atom_id res chain seq x y z
N MET A 1 15.06 29.66 60.23
CA MET A 1 14.58 28.70 59.23
C MET A 1 14.93 29.24 57.85
N SER A 2 16.18 29.05 57.40
CA SER A 2 16.59 29.44 56.04
C SER A 2 16.36 28.25 55.11
N HIS A 3 15.27 28.28 54.34
CA HIS A 3 15.14 27.48 53.14
C HIS A 3 16.00 28.11 52.04
N ALA A 4 17.31 28.01 52.19
CA ALA A 4 18.24 28.17 51.09
C ALA A 4 18.68 26.76 50.71
N GLU A 5 17.80 26.04 50.02
CA GLU A 5 18.22 24.84 49.32
C GLU A 5 19.25 25.25 48.26
N ASP A 6 20.37 24.55 48.24
CA ASP A 6 21.50 24.74 47.33
C ASP A 6 21.05 24.70 45.86
N ASN A 7 20.82 25.87 45.27
CA ASN A 7 20.45 26.05 43.87
C ASN A 7 21.62 26.55 43.00
N ALA A 8 22.86 26.37 43.47
CA ALA A 8 24.06 26.85 42.79
C ALA A 8 24.45 26.00 41.56
N GLY A 9 24.04 24.71 41.54
CA GLY A 9 24.27 23.80 40.41
C GLY A 9 23.10 23.71 39.41
N THR A 10 21.87 23.89 39.85
CA THR A 10 20.64 23.57 39.09
C THR A 10 20.36 24.52 37.92
N ARG A 11 20.65 25.82 38.04
CA ARG A 11 20.34 26.79 36.97
C ARG A 11 21.28 26.67 35.77
N ARG A 12 22.58 26.46 36.01
CA ARG A 12 23.56 26.28 34.92
C ARG A 12 23.39 24.92 34.25
N ASP A 13 23.16 23.88 35.04
CA ASP A 13 22.88 22.55 34.51
C ASP A 13 21.59 22.53 33.69
N PHE A 14 20.53 23.21 34.16
CA PHE A 14 19.33 23.44 33.39
C PHE A 14 19.61 24.15 32.06
N LEU A 15 20.44 25.20 32.04
CA LEU A 15 20.81 25.88 30.80
C LEU A 15 21.58 24.95 29.85
N TYR A 16 22.51 24.14 30.35
CA TYR A 16 23.22 23.15 29.52
C TYR A 16 22.27 22.12 28.91
N VAL A 17 21.38 21.54 29.72
CA VAL A 17 20.38 20.57 29.26
C VAL A 17 19.41 21.22 28.27
N ALA A 18 18.90 22.41 28.56
CA ALA A 18 17.99 23.14 27.69
C ALA A 18 18.66 23.49 26.35
N THR A 19 19.92 23.95 26.36
CA THR A 19 20.68 24.23 25.14
C THR A 19 20.96 22.96 24.34
N ALA A 20 21.38 21.87 24.99
CA ALA A 20 21.63 20.59 24.33
C ALA A 20 20.33 20.01 23.73
N ALA A 21 19.22 20.05 24.46
CA ALA A 21 17.91 19.60 24.00
C ALA A 21 17.42 20.43 22.80
N THR A 22 17.54 21.76 22.89
CA THR A 22 17.19 22.66 21.77
C THR A 22 18.05 22.36 20.54
N GLY A 23 19.35 22.14 20.74
CA GLY A 23 20.27 21.73 19.67
C GLY A 23 19.85 20.42 19.02
N ALA A 24 19.53 19.39 19.81
CA ALA A 24 19.08 18.10 19.31
C ALA A 24 17.77 18.22 18.50
N VAL A 25 16.79 18.98 18.99
CA VAL A 25 15.52 19.24 18.28
C VAL A 25 15.77 19.98 16.98
N ALA A 26 16.59 21.02 16.98
CA ALA A 26 16.91 21.79 15.78
C ALA A 26 17.64 20.94 14.73
N THR A 27 18.61 20.12 15.15
CA THR A 27 19.29 19.18 14.26
C THR A 27 18.31 18.16 13.68
N GLY A 28 17.44 17.57 14.49
CA GLY A 28 16.40 16.65 14.01
C GLY A 28 15.46 17.30 13.00
N ALA A 29 14.99 18.51 13.29
CA ALA A 29 14.12 19.29 12.40
C ALA A 29 14.80 19.67 11.08
N ALA A 30 16.12 19.89 11.08
CA ALA A 30 16.88 20.19 9.87
C ALA A 30 17.21 18.93 9.03
N VAL A 31 17.50 17.80 9.69
CA VAL A 31 17.84 16.54 9.01
C VAL A 31 16.60 15.84 8.45
N TRP A 32 15.47 15.86 9.15
CA TRP A 32 14.23 15.23 8.69
C TRP A 32 13.81 15.58 7.26
N PRO A 33 13.72 16.86 6.82
CA PRO A 33 13.32 17.19 5.46
C PRO A 33 14.33 16.69 4.41
N LEU A 34 15.63 16.60 4.74
CA LEU A 34 16.65 16.05 3.83
C LEU A 34 16.43 14.56 3.54
N VAL A 35 15.87 13.82 4.50
CA VAL A 35 15.45 12.42 4.31
C VAL A 35 14.07 12.38 3.65
N ASN A 36 13.12 13.16 4.15
CA ASN A 36 11.73 13.13 3.70
C ASN A 36 11.56 13.58 2.24
N GLN A 37 12.45 14.40 1.68
CA GLN A 37 12.41 14.75 0.26
C GLN A 37 12.62 13.56 -0.69
N MET A 38 13.14 12.43 -0.19
CA MET A 38 13.28 11.20 -0.98
C MET A 38 12.02 10.33 -0.95
N ASN A 39 11.04 10.64 -0.10
CA ASN A 39 9.75 9.96 -0.08
C ASN A 39 8.90 10.33 -1.31
N PRO A 40 7.88 9.52 -1.67
CA PRO A 40 7.01 9.80 -2.81
C PRO A 40 6.43 11.22 -2.76
N SER A 41 6.61 11.96 -3.85
CA SER A 41 6.10 13.31 -4.04
C SER A 41 4.59 13.33 -4.32
N ALA A 42 3.96 14.49 -4.20
CA ALA A 42 2.51 14.65 -4.33
C ALA A 42 1.97 14.23 -5.70
N ASP A 43 2.72 14.46 -6.78
CA ASP A 43 2.39 14.03 -8.14
C ASP A 43 2.36 12.51 -8.30
N ILE A 44 3.27 11.79 -7.62
CA ILE A 44 3.26 10.32 -7.59
C ILE A 44 2.07 9.78 -6.82
N LEU A 45 1.66 10.45 -5.74
CA LEU A 45 0.48 10.07 -4.96
C LEU A 45 -0.83 10.36 -5.71
N ALA A 46 -0.89 11.42 -6.52
CA ALA A 46 -2.06 11.80 -7.30
C ALA A 46 -2.40 10.80 -8.44
N LEU A 47 -1.44 9.99 -8.88
CA LEU A 47 -1.64 8.91 -9.87
C LEU A 47 -2.38 7.68 -9.28
N SER A 48 -3.19 7.86 -8.23
CA SER A 48 -3.79 6.75 -7.47
C SER A 48 -4.91 6.04 -8.21
N SER A 49 -5.68 6.73 -9.04
CA SER A 49 -6.89 6.18 -9.68
C SER A 49 -6.93 6.50 -11.16
N VAL A 50 -7.32 5.52 -11.97
CA VAL A 50 -7.46 5.64 -13.43
C VAL A 50 -8.75 4.93 -13.84
N GLU A 51 -9.52 5.55 -14.72
CA GLU A 51 -10.67 4.91 -15.36
C GLU A 51 -10.23 4.23 -16.66
N VAL A 52 -10.68 3.00 -16.87
CA VAL A 52 -10.36 2.21 -18.07
C VAL A 52 -11.66 1.82 -18.76
N ASP A 53 -11.79 2.21 -20.03
CA ASP A 53 -12.90 1.75 -20.86
C ASP A 53 -12.67 0.29 -21.28
N ILE A 54 -13.66 -0.55 -20.97
CA ILE A 54 -13.66 -1.99 -21.25
C ILE A 54 -14.66 -2.39 -22.35
N SER A 55 -15.35 -1.42 -22.95
CA SER A 55 -16.41 -1.66 -23.94
C SER A 55 -15.93 -2.44 -25.17
N GLY A 56 -14.68 -2.24 -25.58
CA GLY A 56 -14.05 -2.93 -26.71
C GLY A 56 -13.36 -4.26 -26.38
N VAL A 57 -13.42 -4.74 -25.13
CA VAL A 57 -12.73 -5.99 -24.73
C VAL A 57 -13.60 -7.20 -25.07
N GLU A 58 -13.14 -7.97 -26.06
CA GLU A 58 -13.78 -9.20 -26.51
C GLU A 58 -13.45 -10.38 -25.56
N VAL A 59 -14.34 -11.36 -25.50
CA VAL A 59 -14.15 -12.58 -24.71
C VAL A 59 -12.89 -13.32 -25.19
N GLY A 60 -12.04 -13.73 -24.25
CA GLY A 60 -10.75 -14.38 -24.50
C GLY A 60 -9.60 -13.40 -24.76
N THR A 61 -9.86 -12.09 -24.81
CA THR A 61 -8.82 -11.08 -24.98
C THR A 61 -8.36 -10.49 -23.64
N GLN A 62 -7.17 -9.91 -23.66
CA GLN A 62 -6.58 -9.24 -22.51
C GLN A 62 -6.04 -7.89 -22.95
N ILE A 63 -6.33 -6.86 -22.16
CA ILE A 63 -5.68 -5.56 -22.28
C ILE A 63 -4.69 -5.39 -21.13
N THR A 64 -3.60 -4.67 -21.41
CA THR A 64 -2.59 -4.33 -20.42
C THR A 64 -2.56 -2.82 -20.27
N VAL A 65 -2.87 -2.34 -19.07
CA VAL A 65 -2.89 -0.91 -18.75
C VAL A 65 -1.76 -0.60 -17.79
N LYS A 66 -1.10 0.55 -17.97
CA LYS A 66 -0.06 1.00 -17.04
C LYS A 66 -0.70 1.76 -15.88
N TRP A 67 -0.55 1.26 -14.66
CA TRP A 67 -1.00 1.93 -13.44
C TRP A 67 0.13 1.96 -12.42
N ARG A 68 0.39 3.15 -11.85
CA ARG A 68 1.49 3.39 -10.88
C ARG A 68 2.86 2.81 -11.32
N GLY A 69 3.15 2.87 -12.62
CA GLY A 69 4.39 2.37 -13.20
C GLY A 69 4.46 0.85 -13.42
N LYS A 70 3.44 0.10 -13.01
CA LYS A 70 3.33 -1.36 -13.17
C LYS A 70 2.23 -1.72 -14.19
N PRO A 71 2.32 -2.88 -14.85
CA PRO A 71 1.23 -3.37 -15.69
C PRO A 71 0.06 -3.86 -14.80
N VAL A 72 -1.16 -3.56 -15.23
CA VAL A 72 -2.40 -4.15 -14.74
C VAL A 72 -3.04 -4.88 -15.92
N PHE A 73 -3.36 -6.14 -15.71
CA PHE A 73 -4.00 -7.00 -16.68
C PHE A 73 -5.50 -7.01 -16.44
N ILE A 74 -6.27 -6.72 -17.49
CA ILE A 74 -7.72 -6.86 -17.51
C ILE A 74 -8.04 -7.88 -18.59
N ARG A 75 -8.46 -9.07 -18.17
CA ARG A 75 -8.80 -10.19 -19.05
C ARG A 75 -10.28 -10.49 -18.94
N ARG A 76 -10.94 -10.54 -20.09
CA ARG A 76 -12.30 -11.05 -20.21
C ARG A 76 -12.21 -12.54 -20.54
N ARG A 77 -12.47 -13.39 -19.57
CA ARG A 77 -12.22 -14.84 -19.63
C ARG A 77 -13.24 -15.56 -20.49
N THR A 78 -12.82 -16.65 -21.12
CA THR A 78 -13.71 -17.56 -21.84
C THR A 78 -14.42 -18.51 -20.86
N PRO A 79 -15.57 -19.11 -21.23
CA PRO A 79 -16.23 -20.11 -20.39
C PRO A 79 -15.32 -21.29 -20.01
N ALA A 80 -14.49 -21.75 -20.96
CA ALA A 80 -13.55 -22.84 -20.70
C ALA A 80 -12.50 -22.50 -19.64
N GLU A 81 -12.03 -21.26 -19.59
CA GLU A 81 -11.08 -20.80 -18.57
C GLU A 81 -11.74 -20.70 -17.19
N ILE A 82 -13.00 -20.25 -17.14
CA ILE A 82 -13.77 -20.14 -15.90
C ILE A 82 -14.02 -21.54 -15.33
N ASP A 83 -14.47 -22.48 -16.17
CA ASP A 83 -14.73 -23.86 -15.75
C ASP A 83 -13.44 -24.57 -15.27
N ALA A 84 -12.34 -24.36 -15.99
CA ALA A 84 -11.04 -24.90 -15.59
C ALA A 84 -10.59 -24.35 -14.23
N ALA A 85 -10.71 -23.04 -14.01
CA ALA A 85 -10.32 -22.40 -12.75
C ALA A 85 -11.19 -22.85 -11.57
N ARG A 86 -12.51 -22.97 -11.77
CA ARG A 86 -13.44 -23.45 -10.73
C ARG A 86 -13.25 -24.91 -10.35
N SER A 87 -12.63 -25.70 -11.23
CA SER A 87 -12.37 -27.12 -11.00
C SER A 87 -11.12 -27.36 -10.14
N VAL A 88 -10.33 -26.33 -9.83
CA VAL A 88 -9.12 -26.46 -9.01
C VAL A 88 -9.48 -26.52 -7.53
N ALA A 89 -8.94 -27.51 -6.81
CA ALA A 89 -9.11 -27.58 -5.37
C ALA A 89 -8.14 -26.62 -4.66
N LEU A 90 -8.61 -25.96 -3.59
CA LEU A 90 -7.78 -25.01 -2.84
C LEU A 90 -6.48 -25.63 -2.30
N VAL A 91 -6.51 -26.93 -1.96
CA VAL A 91 -5.34 -27.66 -1.44
C VAL A 91 -4.23 -27.86 -2.48
N ASP A 92 -4.56 -27.74 -3.77
CA ASP A 92 -3.60 -27.85 -4.87
C ASP A 92 -2.88 -26.52 -5.13
N LEU A 93 -3.34 -25.42 -4.51
CA LEU A 93 -2.76 -24.10 -4.67
C LEU A 93 -1.58 -23.90 -3.71
N VAL A 94 -0.51 -23.30 -4.23
CA VAL A 94 0.66 -22.90 -3.41
C VAL A 94 0.29 -21.79 -2.45
N ASP A 95 -0.52 -20.84 -2.92
CA ASP A 95 -1.07 -19.75 -2.13
C ASP A 95 -2.59 -19.87 -2.10
N THR A 96 -3.13 -20.02 -0.90
CA THR A 96 -4.57 -20.18 -0.67
C THR A 96 -5.28 -18.87 -0.37
N ALA A 97 -4.56 -17.74 -0.31
CA ALA A 97 -5.15 -16.43 -0.08
C ALA A 97 -5.73 -15.84 -1.36
N ALA A 98 -6.85 -15.10 -1.25
CA ALA A 98 -7.48 -14.47 -2.40
C ALA A 98 -6.61 -13.38 -3.04
N GLU A 99 -5.70 -12.75 -2.30
CA GLU A 99 -4.92 -11.58 -2.74
C GLU A 99 -5.78 -10.53 -3.46
N ASN A 100 -6.98 -10.27 -2.91
CA ASN A 100 -7.98 -9.40 -3.51
C ASN A 100 -8.37 -8.29 -2.53
N ALA A 101 -7.89 -7.09 -2.80
CA ALA A 101 -8.14 -5.89 -1.98
C ALA A 101 -9.60 -5.41 -1.97
N ASN A 102 -10.49 -5.98 -2.79
CA ASN A 102 -11.89 -5.61 -2.87
C ASN A 102 -12.79 -6.40 -1.91
N ILE A 103 -12.26 -7.44 -1.28
CA ILE A 103 -12.98 -8.33 -0.36
C ILE A 103 -12.21 -8.46 0.96
N ALA A 104 -12.71 -9.27 1.89
CA ALA A 104 -12.04 -9.48 3.18
C ALA A 104 -10.67 -10.16 3.02
N ASP A 105 -9.68 -9.71 3.79
CA ASP A 105 -8.31 -10.26 3.78
C ASP A 105 -8.22 -11.76 4.10
N SER A 106 -9.26 -12.32 4.74
CA SER A 106 -9.36 -13.75 5.07
C SER A 106 -9.97 -14.60 3.96
N ALA A 107 -10.32 -14.00 2.81
CA ALA A 107 -10.90 -14.73 1.69
C ALA A 107 -9.88 -15.71 1.08
N ASP A 108 -10.39 -16.87 0.67
CA ASP A 108 -9.59 -17.92 0.02
C ASP A 108 -9.40 -17.64 -1.48
N ALA A 109 -8.43 -18.35 -2.09
CA ALA A 109 -8.09 -18.27 -3.50
C ALA A 109 -9.10 -18.98 -4.45
N SER A 110 -10.35 -19.21 -4.02
CA SER A 110 -11.36 -19.77 -4.93
C SER A 110 -11.63 -18.83 -6.11
N ASP A 111 -11.95 -19.40 -7.28
CA ASP A 111 -12.15 -18.63 -8.53
C ASP A 111 -13.08 -17.43 -8.36
N LYS A 112 -14.20 -17.62 -7.63
CA LYS A 112 -15.19 -16.57 -7.32
C LYS A 112 -14.61 -15.36 -6.56
N ASN A 113 -13.55 -15.55 -5.79
CA ASN A 113 -12.90 -14.51 -5.00
C ASN A 113 -11.78 -13.81 -5.78
N ARG A 114 -11.50 -14.26 -7.02
CA ARG A 114 -10.43 -13.73 -7.88
C ARG A 114 -10.96 -12.87 -9.04
N THR A 115 -12.27 -12.79 -9.21
CA THR A 115 -12.94 -12.00 -10.26
C THR A 115 -13.80 -10.88 -9.69
N LEU A 116 -14.11 -9.89 -10.53
CA LEU A 116 -14.92 -8.74 -10.15
C LEU A 116 -16.43 -9.03 -10.18
N ASP A 117 -16.86 -9.95 -11.05
CA ASP A 117 -18.25 -10.31 -11.29
C ASP A 117 -18.56 -11.75 -10.86
N GLU A 118 -19.83 -12.03 -10.58
CA GLU A 118 -20.30 -13.36 -10.18
C GLU A 118 -20.17 -14.40 -11.32
N ALA A 119 -20.25 -13.97 -12.58
CA ALA A 119 -20.08 -14.88 -13.71
C ALA A 119 -18.62 -15.33 -13.87
N GLY A 120 -17.67 -14.62 -13.25
CA GLY A 120 -16.25 -14.90 -13.33
C GLY A 120 -15.63 -14.43 -14.65
N GLU A 121 -16.27 -13.52 -15.37
CA GLU A 121 -15.79 -13.10 -16.69
C GLU A 121 -14.61 -12.13 -16.59
N TRP A 122 -14.61 -11.25 -15.58
CA TRP A 122 -13.63 -10.17 -15.44
C TRP A 122 -12.56 -10.50 -14.43
N LEU A 123 -11.40 -10.91 -14.94
CA LEU A 123 -10.18 -11.09 -14.16
C LEU A 123 -9.32 -9.83 -14.26
N VAL A 124 -9.14 -9.14 -13.13
CA VAL A 124 -8.31 -7.93 -13.02
C VAL A 124 -7.22 -8.16 -11.98
N MET A 125 -5.96 -8.04 -12.41
CA MET A 125 -4.81 -8.36 -11.58
C MET A 125 -3.57 -7.53 -11.95
N SER A 126 -2.62 -7.43 -11.02
CA SER A 126 -1.35 -6.69 -11.15
C SER A 126 -0.16 -7.52 -10.68
#